data_AF-A0A968JV38-F1
#
_entry.id   AF-A0A968JV38-F1
#
_cell.length_a   1.000
_cell.length_b   1.000
_cell.length_c   1.000
_cell.angle_alpha   90.00
_cell.angle_beta   90.00
_cell.angle_gamma   90.00
#
_symmetry.space_group_name_H-M   'P 1'
#
loop_
_entity.id
_entity.type
_entity.pdbx_description
1 polymer ?
#
loop_
_entity_poly.entity_id
_entity_poly.type
_entity_poly.pdbx_seq_one_letter_code
_entity_poly.pdbx_strand_id
1 'polypeptide(L)' 'MASELKEKFNITEALNRGMVPLIISSDHPDEVLNSYIGLYLREEVQAEGLVRNIGNFSRFLEAISFHMVQY' A
#
# COMPACT_ATOMS: atom_id res chain seq x y z
N MET A 1 9.15 -10.90 -15.54
CA MET A 1 7.81 -11.44 -15.16
C MET A 1 7.03 -11.99 -16.35
N ALA A 2 6.45 -11.20 -17.27
CA ALA A 2 5.72 -11.80 -18.42
C ALA A 2 6.59 -12.74 -19.27
N SER A 3 7.83 -12.32 -19.56
CA SER A 3 8.83 -13.13 -20.29
C SER A 3 9.30 -14.38 -19.53
N GLU A 4 9.19 -14.42 -18.20
CA GLU A 4 9.57 -15.58 -17.38
C GLU A 4 8.51 -16.68 -17.44
N LEU A 5 7.25 -16.31 -17.67
CA LEU A 5 6.12 -17.24 -17.75
C LEU A 5 6.08 -18.00 -19.07
N LYS A 6 6.75 -17.51 -20.12
CA LYS A 6 6.81 -18.13 -21.46
C LYS A 6 5.40 -18.56 -21.92
N GLU A 7 5.20 -19.85 -22.13
CA GLU A 7 3.92 -20.41 -22.61
C GLU A 7 2.80 -20.41 -21.56
N LYS A 8 3.13 -20.18 -20.28
CA LYS A 8 2.14 -19.99 -19.21
C LYS A 8 1.60 -18.57 -19.15
N PHE A 9 2.12 -17.64 -19.96
CA PHE A 9 1.63 -16.27 -19.99
C PHE A 9 0.27 -16.19 -20.71
N ASN A 10 -0.72 -15.63 -20.04
CA ASN A 10 -2.02 -15.29 -20.63
C ASN A 10 -2.29 -13.80 -20.41
N ILE A 11 -2.47 -13.05 -21.50
CA ILE A 11 -2.66 -11.60 -21.45
C ILE A 11 -3.98 -11.20 -20.77
N THR A 12 -5.05 -11.97 -20.97
CA THR A 12 -6.35 -11.72 -20.36
C THR A 12 -6.27 -11.87 -18.85
N GLU A 13 -5.62 -12.93 -18.36
CA GLU A 13 -5.37 -13.12 -16.92
C GLU A 13 -4.51 -12.00 -16.34
N ALA A 14 -3.42 -11.63 -17.04
CA ALA A 14 -2.52 -10.58 -16.60
C ALA A 14 -3.21 -9.20 -16.50
N LEU A 15 -4.15 -8.89 -17.39
CA LEU A 15 -4.93 -7.65 -17.32
C LEU A 15 -5.96 -7.65 -16.21
N ASN A 16 -6.57 -8.80 -15.91
CA ASN A 16 -7.60 -8.91 -14.88
C ASN A 16 -7.03 -8.98 -13.45
N ARG A 17 -5.91 -9.69 -13.27
CA ARG A 17 -5.39 -10.05 -11.94
C ARG A 17 -3.97 -9.53 -11.68
N GLY A 18 -3.34 -8.89 -12.66
CA GLY A 18 -1.94 -8.51 -12.60
C GLY A 18 -1.01 -9.72 -12.75
N MET A 19 0.25 -9.56 -12.36
CA MET A 19 1.27 -10.62 -12.51
C MET A 19 1.97 -11.01 -11.20
N VAL A 20 1.42 -10.66 -10.04
CA VAL A 20 2.06 -10.97 -8.75
C VAL A 20 2.24 -12.50 -8.63
N PRO A 21 3.47 -13.01 -8.38
CA PRO A 21 3.73 -14.45 -8.41
C PRO A 21 2.83 -15.25 -7.47
N LEU A 22 2.56 -14.72 -6.28
CA LEU A 22 1.65 -15.32 -5.29
C LEU A 22 0.24 -15.54 -5.84
N ILE A 23 -0.24 -14.61 -6.68
CA ILE A 23 -1.58 -14.67 -7.28
C ILE A 23 -1.56 -15.66 -8.45
N ILE A 24 -0.53 -15.60 -9.31
CA ILE A 24 -0.37 -16.51 -10.45
C ILE A 24 -0.26 -17.98 -10.00
N SER A 25 0.42 -18.25 -8.89
CA SER A 25 0.66 -19.61 -8.41
C SER A 25 -0.45 -20.18 -7.53
N SER A 26 -1.55 -19.45 -7.32
CA SER A 26 -2.62 -19.85 -6.41
C SER A 26 -3.69 -20.68 -7.12
N ASP A 27 -4.23 -21.69 -6.43
CA ASP A 27 -5.43 -22.42 -6.85
C ASP A 27 -6.71 -21.56 -6.75
N HIS A 28 -6.67 -20.49 -5.95
CA HIS A 28 -7.76 -19.54 -5.72
C HIS A 28 -7.28 -18.09 -5.95
N PRO A 29 -6.97 -17.71 -7.20
CA PRO A 29 -6.30 -16.44 -7.49
C PRO A 29 -7.12 -15.20 -7.11
N ASP A 30 -8.45 -15.23 -7.22
CA ASP A 30 -9.30 -14.09 -6.88
C ASP A 30 -9.36 -13.83 -5.37
N GLU A 31 -9.43 -14.89 -4.56
CA GLU A 31 -9.41 -14.77 -3.09
C GLU A 31 -8.06 -14.24 -2.59
N VAL A 32 -6.97 -14.73 -3.19
CA VAL A 32 -5.61 -14.26 -2.88
C VAL A 32 -5.43 -12.81 -3.32
N LEU A 33 -5.91 -12.42 -4.50
CA LEU A 33 -5.86 -11.03 -4.97
C LEU A 33 -6.61 -10.09 -4.02
N ASN A 34 -7.83 -10.45 -3.61
CA ASN A 34 -8.61 -9.65 -2.67
C ASN A 34 -7.92 -9.52 -1.30
N SER A 35 -7.35 -10.61 -0.81
CA SER A 35 -6.58 -10.62 0.45
C SER A 35 -5.32 -9.76 0.35
N TYR A 36 -4.61 -9.86 -0.78
CA TYR A 36 -3.41 -9.08 -1.08
C TYR A 36 -3.73 -7.58 -1.13
N ILE A 37 -4.76 -7.18 -1.89
CA ILE A 37 -5.24 -5.79 -1.95
C ILE A 37 -5.62 -5.31 -0.54
N GLY A 38 -6.41 -6.08 0.20
CA GLY A 38 -6.88 -5.70 1.53
C GLY A 38 -5.76 -5.50 2.54
N LEU A 39 -4.70 -6.31 2.46
CA LEU A 39 -3.52 -6.17 3.31
C LEU A 39 -2.76 -4.89 2.97
N TYR A 40 -2.35 -4.73 1.71
CA TYR A 40 -1.53 -3.60 1.29
C TYR A 40 -2.27 -2.27 1.41
N LEU A 41 -3.55 -2.21 1.05
CA LEU A 41 -4.33 -0.98 1.19
C LEU A 41 -4.45 -0.54 2.65
N ARG A 42 -4.59 -1.50 3.57
CA ARG A 42 -4.62 -1.21 5.01
C ARG A 42 -3.28 -0.67 5.49
N GLU A 43 -2.19 -1.32 5.10
CA GLU A 43 -0.84 -0.93 5.48
C GLU A 43 -0.50 0.48 4.96
N GLU A 44 -0.78 0.76 3.69
CA GLU A 44 -0.56 2.07 3.06
C GLU A 44 -1.38 3.18 3.73
N VAL A 45 -2.69 2.95 3.97
CA VAL A 45 -3.55 3.94 4.65
C VAL A 45 -3.08 4.23 6.07
N GLN A 46 -2.63 3.20 6.80
CA GLN A 46 -2.07 3.39 8.15
C GLN A 46 -0.77 4.20 8.11
N ALA A 47 0.14 3.87 7.19
CA ALA A 47 1.40 4.58 7.01
C ALA A 47 1.15 6.06 6.64
N GLU A 48 0.26 6.34 5.69
CA GLU A 48 -0.12 7.70 5.31
C GLU A 48 -0.73 8.46 6.48
N GLY A 49 -1.62 7.81 7.26
CA GLY A 49 -2.21 8.38 8.47
C GLY A 49 -1.16 8.82 9.49
N LEU A 50 -0.15 7.98 9.73
CA LEU A 50 0.98 8.29 10.60
C LEU A 50 1.79 9.49 10.07
N VAL A 51 2.18 9.47 8.80
CA VAL A 51 2.97 10.54 8.18
C VAL A 51 2.22 11.88 8.19
N ARG A 52 0.93 11.88 7.90
CA ARG A 52 0.09 13.08 7.93
C ARG A 52 -0.02 13.69 9.33
N ASN A 53 -0.02 12.87 10.37
CA ASN A 53 -0.11 13.35 11.75
C ASN A 53 1.20 13.98 12.26
N ILE A 54 2.35 13.64 11.65
CA ILE A 54 3.63 14.30 11.95
C ILE A 54 3.52 15.82 11.71
N GLY A 55 2.86 16.25 10.64
CA GLY A 55 2.64 17.68 10.39
C GLY A 55 1.78 18.36 11.46
N ASN A 56 0.76 17.68 11.99
CA ASN A 56 -0.02 18.19 13.13
C ASN A 56 0.84 18.30 14.39
N PHE A 57 1.67 17.29 14.66
CA PHE A 57 2.56 17.29 15.81
C PHE A 57 3.62 18.41 15.72
N SER A 58 4.21 18.64 14.54
CA SER A 58 5.13 19.77 14.31
C SER A 58 4.46 21.13 14.55
N ARG A 59 3.22 21.34 14.06
CA ARG A 59 2.45 22.56 14.32
C ARG A 59 2.13 22.75 15.79
N PHE A 60 1.81 21.68 16.50
CA PHE A 60 1.59 21.72 17.94
C PHE A 60 2.85 22.17 18.70
N LEU A 61 4.01 21.60 18.37
CA LEU A 61 5.29 22.03 18.97
C LEU A 61 5.59 23.50 18.66
N GLU A 62 5.40 23.93 17.41
CA GLU A 62 5.60 25.31 16.98
C GLU A 62 4.70 26.29 17.75
N ALA A 63 3.42 25.96 17.91
CA ALA A 63 2.49 26.76 18.70
C ALA A 63 2.94 26.89 20.17
N ILE A 64 3.35 25.79 20.81
CA ILE A 64 3.87 25.83 22.19
C ILE A 64 5.14 26.68 22.27
N SER A 65 6.07 26.54 21.31
CA SER A 65 7.30 27.34 21.28
C SER A 65 7.01 28.84 21.15
N PHE A 66 6.07 29.25 20.29
CA PHE A 66 5.66 30.66 20.21
C PHE A 66 5.01 31.17 21.49
N HIS A 67 4.23 30.34 22.19
CA HIS A 67 3.64 30.68 23.48
C HIS A 67 4.69 30.81 24.60
N MET A 68 5.76 30.02 24.58
CA MET A 68 6.84 30.10 25.58
C MET A 68 7.80 31.29 25.38
N VAL A 69 7.81 31.91 24.20
CA VAL A 69 8.66 33.08 23.90
C VAL A 69 7.99 34.42 24.25
N GLN A 70 6.67 34.43 24.52
CA GLN A 70 5.91 35.64 24.86
C GLN A 70 5.78 35.91 26.38
N TYR A 71 6.53 35.21 27.24
CA TYR A 71 6.58 35.43 28.68
C TYR A 71 8.00 35.76 29.17
#